data_AF-A0A164H4K1-F1
#
_entry.id   AF-A0A164H4K1-F1
#
_cell.length_a   1.000
_cell.length_b   1.000
_cell.length_c   1.000
_cell.angle_alpha   90.00
_cell.angle_beta   90.00
_cell.angle_gamma   90.00
#
_symmetry.space_group_name_H-M   'P 1'
#
loop_
_entity.id
_entity.type
_entity.pdbx_description
1 polymer ?
#
loop_
_entity_poly.entity_id
_entity_poly.type
_entity_poly.pdbx_seq_one_letter_code
_entity_poly.pdbx_strand_id
1 'polypeptide(L)'
;MRGIGSVVAVAAVMLCAGIGSAGSASAEPPWGTHCKGAKAEAKKEKPFIIQACQRAYSAKARAIIADDATKTDATTKADAAADAHTADDATDAAFEAAQLAAKAATSSKVTADAAVDAAEAARAARDEPMDVALANKAAEAEEKAVAASRKAFGGPGQVKIPRLTSAG
;
A
#
# COMPACT_ATOMS: atom_id res chain seq x y z
N MET A 1 -63.82 17.73 29.15
CA MET A 1 -62.34 17.72 29.06
C MET A 1 -61.88 16.47 29.81
N ARG A 2 -61.79 15.30 29.16
CA ARG A 2 -60.55 14.65 28.66
C ARG A 2 -59.36 14.78 29.63
N GLY A 3 -58.98 13.65 30.26
CA GLY A 3 -57.70 13.49 30.96
C GLY A 3 -57.70 12.48 32.11
N ILE A 4 -57.92 11.19 31.84
CA ILE A 4 -57.59 10.06 32.74
C ILE A 4 -56.14 9.67 32.42
N GLY A 5 -55.32 9.39 33.44
CA GLY A 5 -53.95 8.90 33.25
C GLY A 5 -53.41 8.21 34.49
N SER A 6 -53.86 6.97 34.72
CA SER A 6 -53.28 6.04 35.69
C SER A 6 -51.93 5.48 35.22
N VAL A 7 -51.10 5.21 36.23
CA VAL A 7 -49.87 4.40 36.31
C VAL A 7 -49.79 3.22 35.33
N VAL A 8 -48.69 3.11 34.54
CA VAL A 8 -48.08 1.84 34.09
C VAL A 8 -46.59 2.04 33.80
N ALA A 9 -45.75 1.16 34.37
CA ALA A 9 -44.32 1.02 34.11
C ALA A 9 -44.03 0.34 32.75
N VAL A 10 -42.96 0.75 32.06
CA VAL A 10 -42.40 0.00 30.92
C VAL A 10 -40.89 -0.14 31.09
N ALA A 11 -40.45 -1.39 30.99
CA ALA A 11 -39.07 -1.85 31.03
C ALA A 11 -38.39 -1.77 29.63
N ALA A 12 -37.11 -2.18 29.61
CA ALA A 12 -36.20 -2.36 28.46
C ALA A 12 -35.36 -1.11 28.12
N VAL A 13 -34.04 -1.19 27.93
CA VAL A 13 -33.28 -2.15 27.11
C VAL A 13 -31.84 -2.27 27.64
N MET A 14 -31.30 -3.49 27.62
CA MET A 14 -29.86 -3.79 27.64
C MET A 14 -29.10 -2.89 26.66
N LEU A 15 -28.15 -2.08 27.13
CA LEU A 15 -27.07 -1.61 26.28
C LEU A 15 -25.74 -1.92 26.97
N CYS A 16 -24.98 -2.81 26.34
CA CYS A 16 -23.60 -3.12 26.67
C CYS A 16 -22.80 -1.82 26.85
N ALA A 17 -22.52 -1.44 28.08
CA ALA A 17 -21.40 -0.55 28.41
C ALA A 17 -20.10 -1.37 28.37
N GLY A 18 -19.85 -2.02 27.23
CA GLY A 18 -18.54 -2.49 26.85
C GLY A 18 -17.90 -1.34 26.11
N ILE A 19 -17.08 -0.59 26.84
CA ILE A 19 -16.20 0.48 26.37
C ILE A 19 -15.75 0.16 24.96
N GLY A 20 -16.19 1.01 24.04
CA GLY A 20 -15.81 0.94 22.64
C GLY A 20 -14.30 0.82 22.59
N SER A 21 -13.82 -0.31 22.11
CA SER A 21 -12.55 -0.36 21.43
C SER A 21 -12.63 0.75 20.39
N ALA A 22 -11.96 1.86 20.66
CA ALA A 22 -11.38 2.70 19.63
C ALA A 22 -10.32 1.83 18.92
N GLY A 23 -10.77 0.74 18.29
CA GLY A 23 -10.10 0.14 17.17
C GLY A 23 -10.15 1.25 16.16
N SER A 24 -9.04 1.97 16.07
CA SER A 24 -8.78 2.86 14.96
C SER A 24 -9.14 2.04 13.74
N ALA A 25 -10.26 2.35 13.10
CA ALA A 25 -10.54 1.94 11.75
C ALA A 25 -9.47 2.66 10.92
N SER A 26 -8.26 2.11 10.98
CA SER A 26 -7.18 2.44 10.10
C SER A 26 -7.67 1.87 8.79
N ALA A 27 -8.43 2.70 8.05
CA ALA A 27 -8.92 2.37 6.73
C ALA A 27 -7.79 1.65 6.02
N GLU A 28 -8.05 0.39 5.65
CA GLU A 28 -7.06 -0.39 4.91
C GLU A 28 -6.57 0.52 3.81
N PRO A 29 -5.26 0.75 3.74
CA PRO A 29 -4.76 1.70 2.78
C PRO A 29 -5.18 1.21 1.39
N PRO A 30 -5.50 2.12 0.45
CA PRO A 30 -6.22 1.77 -0.78
C PRO A 30 -5.51 0.71 -1.61
N TRP A 31 -4.20 0.50 -1.42
CA TRP A 31 -3.39 -0.54 -2.07
C TRP A 31 -3.43 -1.92 -1.40
N GLY A 32 -3.90 -2.05 -0.14
CA GLY A 32 -3.87 -3.30 0.63
C GLY A 32 -4.74 -4.43 0.04
N THR A 33 -5.76 -4.07 -0.73
CA THR A 33 -6.71 -5.01 -1.35
C THR A 33 -6.40 -5.34 -2.81
N HIS A 34 -5.50 -4.59 -3.45
CA HIS A 34 -5.19 -4.71 -4.88
C HIS A 34 -4.21 -5.85 -5.20
N CYS A 35 -3.42 -6.29 -4.22
CA CYS A 35 -2.50 -7.41 -4.39
C CYS A 35 -3.14 -8.74 -3.96
N LYS A 36 -4.03 -9.26 -4.80
CA LYS A 36 -4.57 -10.63 -4.68
C LYS A 36 -4.05 -11.48 -5.83
N GLY A 37 -2.89 -12.10 -5.65
CA GLY A 37 -2.26 -12.87 -6.72
C GLY A 37 -1.68 -14.20 -6.25
N ALA A 38 -2.40 -15.29 -6.53
CA ALA A 38 -1.98 -16.67 -6.31
C ALA A 38 -1.21 -17.28 -7.51
N LYS A 39 -0.62 -16.46 -8.38
CA LYS A 39 -0.02 -16.91 -9.65
C LYS A 39 1.49 -16.74 -9.68
N ALA A 40 2.13 -17.44 -8.76
CA ALA A 40 3.49 -17.92 -8.95
C ALA A 40 3.36 -19.42 -9.11
N GLU A 41 3.68 -19.99 -10.27
CA GLU A 41 3.68 -21.45 -10.39
C GLU A 41 4.69 -22.09 -9.41
N ALA A 42 5.68 -21.29 -8.95
CA ALA A 42 6.59 -21.63 -7.86
C ALA A 42 6.14 -21.07 -6.49
N LYS A 43 5.93 -21.98 -5.51
CA LYS A 43 5.64 -21.61 -4.10
C LYS A 43 6.68 -20.65 -3.49
N LYS A 44 7.93 -20.70 -3.96
CA LYS A 44 9.05 -19.90 -3.44
C LYS A 44 9.03 -18.44 -3.90
N GLU A 45 8.50 -18.15 -5.08
CA GLU A 45 8.45 -16.79 -5.65
C GLU A 45 7.21 -16.01 -5.25
N LYS A 46 6.13 -16.72 -4.92
CA LYS A 46 4.87 -16.14 -4.43
C LYS A 46 5.06 -14.98 -3.44
N PRO A 47 5.88 -15.09 -2.37
CA PRO A 47 6.03 -13.98 -1.44
C PRO A 47 6.77 -12.77 -2.05
N PHE A 48 7.73 -12.97 -2.94
CA PHE A 48 8.44 -11.90 -3.66
C PHE A 48 7.50 -11.15 -4.62
N ILE A 49 6.68 -11.89 -5.37
CA ILE A 49 5.67 -11.32 -6.28
C ILE A 49 4.65 -10.47 -5.51
N ILE A 50 4.13 -10.98 -4.39
CA ILE A 50 3.19 -10.23 -3.55
C ILE A 50 3.82 -8.94 -3.04
N GLN A 51 5.06 -9.00 -2.55
CA GLN A 51 5.76 -7.82 -2.05
C GLN A 51 6.02 -6.79 -3.16
N ALA A 52 6.43 -7.24 -4.34
CA ALA A 52 6.65 -6.38 -5.51
C ALA A 52 5.36 -5.69 -5.97
N CYS A 53 4.23 -6.41 -6.05
CA CYS A 53 2.92 -5.82 -6.34
C CYS A 53 2.57 -4.69 -5.35
N GLN A 54 2.77 -4.92 -4.05
CA GLN A 54 2.42 -3.92 -3.04
C GLN A 54 3.30 -2.67 -3.15
N ARG A 55 4.58 -2.82 -3.53
CA ARG A 55 5.44 -1.68 -3.85
C ARG A 55 4.94 -0.92 -5.07
N ALA A 56 4.57 -1.63 -6.15
CA ALA A 56 4.08 -1.01 -7.39
C ALA A 56 2.80 -0.18 -7.16
N TYR A 57 1.83 -0.72 -6.41
CA TYR A 57 0.60 -0.01 -6.07
C TYR A 57 0.83 1.17 -5.11
N SER A 58 1.79 1.06 -4.20
CA SER A 58 2.21 2.18 -3.35
C SER A 58 2.80 3.32 -4.19
N ALA A 59 3.67 2.97 -5.16
CA ALA A 59 4.26 3.93 -6.08
C ALA A 59 3.21 4.61 -6.97
N LYS A 60 2.26 3.84 -7.52
CA LYS A 60 1.09 4.37 -8.24
C LYS A 60 0.33 5.40 -7.44
N ALA A 61 0.03 5.11 -6.17
CA ALA A 61 -0.71 6.03 -5.33
C ALA A 61 0.07 7.33 -5.06
N ARG A 62 1.40 7.24 -4.91
CA ARG A 62 2.27 8.44 -4.83
C ARG A 62 2.24 9.25 -6.12
N ALA A 63 2.28 8.60 -7.28
CA ALA A 63 2.21 9.27 -8.57
C ALA A 63 0.87 10.01 -8.76
N ILE A 64 -0.26 9.39 -8.39
CA ILE A 64 -1.60 9.99 -8.45
C ILE A 64 -1.70 11.29 -7.65
N ILE A 65 -1.03 11.34 -6.48
CA ILE A 65 -1.02 12.51 -5.61
C ILE A 65 -0.15 13.64 -6.20
N ALA A 66 0.86 13.29 -6.99
CA ALA A 66 1.84 14.24 -7.51
C ALA A 66 1.47 14.84 -8.90
N ASP A 67 0.87 14.07 -9.82
CA ASP A 67 0.44 14.58 -11.14
C ASP A 67 -0.52 13.63 -11.89
N ASP A 68 -1.50 14.16 -12.62
CA ASP A 68 -2.56 13.38 -13.31
C ASP A 68 -2.09 12.78 -14.65
N ALA A 69 -1.04 13.32 -15.31
CA ALA A 69 -0.51 12.74 -16.55
C ALA A 69 0.28 11.44 -16.30
N THR A 70 1.02 11.37 -15.18
CA THR A 70 1.81 10.19 -14.80
C THR A 70 0.97 9.08 -14.16
N LYS A 71 -0.27 9.38 -13.79
CA LYS A 71 -1.23 8.45 -13.20
C LYS A 71 -1.57 7.28 -14.10
N THR A 72 -1.79 7.51 -15.39
CA THR A 72 -2.14 6.44 -16.34
C THR A 72 -0.99 5.44 -16.46
N ASP A 73 0.23 5.94 -16.65
CA ASP A 73 1.42 5.09 -16.79
C ASP A 73 1.72 4.31 -15.49
N ALA A 74 1.66 4.98 -14.34
CA ALA A 74 1.89 4.33 -13.05
C ALA A 74 0.78 3.32 -12.72
N THR A 75 -0.45 3.57 -13.19
CA THR A 75 -1.56 2.62 -13.10
C THR A 75 -1.28 1.36 -13.91
N THR A 76 -0.91 1.52 -15.18
CA THR A 76 -0.57 0.39 -16.06
C THR A 76 0.57 -0.45 -15.50
N LYS A 77 1.60 0.17 -14.93
CA LYS A 77 2.74 -0.55 -14.34
C LYS A 77 2.38 -1.28 -13.05
N ALA A 78 1.55 -0.70 -12.18
CA ALA A 78 1.08 -1.40 -10.99
C ALA A 78 0.18 -2.59 -11.33
N ASP A 79 -0.68 -2.44 -12.35
CA ASP A 79 -1.54 -3.54 -12.80
C ASP A 79 -0.69 -4.66 -13.44
N ALA A 80 0.36 -4.32 -14.21
CA ALA A 80 1.33 -5.30 -14.71
C ALA A 80 2.05 -6.08 -13.59
N ALA A 81 2.33 -5.45 -12.45
CA ALA A 81 2.92 -6.15 -11.30
C ALA A 81 1.95 -7.13 -10.63
N ALA A 82 0.63 -6.91 -10.73
CA ALA A 82 -0.38 -7.84 -10.23
C ALA A 82 -0.60 -9.04 -11.18
N ASP A 83 -0.39 -8.83 -12.48
CA ASP A 83 -0.50 -9.86 -13.52
C ASP A 83 0.80 -10.65 -13.75
N ALA A 84 1.89 -10.28 -13.07
CA ALA A 84 3.19 -10.94 -13.18
C ALA A 84 3.15 -12.41 -12.79
N HIS A 85 3.87 -13.24 -13.56
CA HIS A 85 3.96 -14.69 -13.36
C HIS A 85 5.25 -15.14 -12.66
N THR A 86 6.26 -14.27 -12.65
CA THR A 86 7.58 -14.49 -12.03
C THR A 86 7.93 -13.34 -11.09
N ALA A 87 8.87 -13.58 -10.17
CA ALA A 87 9.41 -12.52 -9.32
C ALA A 87 10.06 -11.40 -10.16
N ASP A 88 10.79 -11.77 -11.21
CA ASP A 88 11.46 -10.86 -12.13
C ASP A 88 10.47 -9.87 -12.75
N ASP A 89 9.41 -10.38 -13.40
CA ASP A 89 8.36 -9.55 -14.02
C ASP A 89 7.70 -8.60 -13.02
N ALA A 90 7.43 -9.09 -11.81
CA ALA A 90 6.78 -8.31 -10.76
C ALA A 90 7.70 -7.19 -10.27
N THR A 91 8.99 -7.47 -10.09
CA THR A 91 10.00 -6.48 -9.66
C THR A 91 10.30 -5.45 -10.74
N ASP A 92 10.32 -5.84 -12.02
CA ASP A 92 10.44 -4.94 -13.17
C ASP A 92 9.28 -3.94 -13.21
N ALA A 93 8.04 -4.44 -13.15
CA ALA A 93 6.85 -3.61 -13.14
C ALA A 93 6.80 -2.67 -11.92
N ALA A 94 7.21 -3.16 -10.75
CA ALA A 94 7.30 -2.35 -9.54
C ALA A 94 8.36 -1.25 -9.63
N PHE A 95 9.52 -1.55 -10.23
CA PHE A 95 10.58 -0.57 -10.47
C PHE A 95 10.12 0.55 -11.41
N GLU A 96 9.47 0.19 -12.53
CA GLU A 96 8.93 1.16 -13.48
C GLU A 96 7.88 2.08 -12.82
N ALA A 97 6.99 1.51 -11.99
CA ALA A 97 6.03 2.29 -11.22
C ALA A 97 6.72 3.26 -10.24
N ALA A 98 7.77 2.80 -9.55
CA ALA A 98 8.55 3.62 -8.62
C ALA A 98 9.29 4.77 -9.33
N GLN A 99 9.86 4.53 -10.51
CA GLN A 99 10.51 5.58 -11.30
C GLN A 99 9.52 6.65 -11.77
N LEU A 100 8.33 6.26 -12.24
CA LEU A 100 7.29 7.20 -12.64
C LEU A 100 6.86 8.06 -11.44
N ALA A 101 6.69 7.44 -10.28
CA ALA A 101 6.37 8.15 -9.04
C ALA A 101 7.49 9.12 -8.62
N ALA A 102 8.77 8.73 -8.78
CA ALA A 102 9.90 9.63 -8.50
C ALA A 102 9.94 10.82 -9.46
N LYS A 103 9.71 10.59 -10.76
CA LYS A 103 9.61 11.66 -11.75
C LYS A 103 8.47 12.62 -11.43
N ALA A 104 7.30 12.11 -11.07
CA ALA A 104 6.18 12.93 -10.61
C ALA A 104 6.51 13.66 -9.29
N ALA A 105 7.26 13.04 -8.38
CA ALA A 105 7.70 13.69 -7.16
C ALA A 105 8.67 14.86 -7.44
N THR A 106 9.58 14.76 -8.42
CA THR A 106 10.52 15.86 -8.72
C THR A 106 9.85 17.16 -9.19
N SER A 107 8.64 17.09 -9.75
CA SER A 107 7.85 18.30 -10.05
C SER A 107 7.28 18.96 -8.78
N SER A 108 7.28 18.25 -7.64
CA SER A 108 6.86 18.71 -6.32
C SER A 108 7.99 18.55 -5.28
N LYS A 109 8.72 19.64 -5.01
CA LYS A 109 9.99 19.69 -4.23
C LYS A 109 10.00 19.02 -2.82
N VAL A 110 8.88 18.51 -2.32
CA VAL A 110 8.67 18.04 -0.94
C VAL A 110 8.81 16.51 -0.77
N THR A 111 8.93 15.73 -1.85
CA THR A 111 8.95 14.24 -1.76
C THR A 111 10.01 13.55 -2.64
N ALA A 112 10.79 14.32 -3.39
CA ALA A 112 11.69 13.80 -4.42
C ALA A 112 12.73 12.81 -3.87
N ASP A 113 13.44 13.14 -2.79
CA ASP A 113 14.53 12.31 -2.26
C ASP A 113 14.03 10.92 -1.82
N ALA A 114 12.96 10.87 -1.04
CA ALA A 114 12.39 9.59 -0.59
C ALA A 114 11.82 8.76 -1.76
N ALA A 115 11.32 9.44 -2.81
CA ALA A 115 10.83 8.76 -4.00
C ALA A 115 11.98 8.19 -4.86
N VAL A 116 13.11 8.91 -4.93
CA VAL A 116 14.34 8.45 -5.57
C VAL A 116 14.94 7.26 -4.80
N ASP A 117 15.05 7.35 -3.48
CA ASP A 117 15.51 6.24 -2.63
C ASP A 117 14.68 4.97 -2.84
N ALA A 118 13.36 5.12 -2.97
CA ALA A 118 12.46 4.00 -3.27
C ALA A 118 12.69 3.40 -4.66
N ALA A 119 12.92 4.24 -5.67
CA ALA A 119 13.24 3.78 -7.03
C ALA A 119 14.60 3.08 -7.09
N GLU A 120 15.62 3.57 -6.37
CA GLU A 120 16.94 2.94 -6.29
C GLU A 120 16.89 1.60 -5.56
N ALA A 121 16.15 1.53 -4.44
CA ALA A 121 15.96 0.27 -3.73
C ALA A 121 15.16 -0.74 -4.57
N ALA A 122 14.15 -0.28 -5.32
CA ALA A 122 13.43 -1.11 -6.28
C ALA A 122 14.33 -1.62 -7.42
N ARG A 123 15.26 -0.78 -7.90
CA ARG A 123 16.28 -1.20 -8.89
C ARG A 123 17.18 -2.30 -8.37
N ALA A 124 17.70 -2.14 -7.14
CA ALA A 124 18.54 -3.17 -6.53
C ALA A 124 17.76 -4.49 -6.36
N ALA A 125 16.50 -4.41 -5.91
CA ALA A 125 15.64 -5.59 -5.81
C ALA A 125 15.27 -6.20 -7.17
N ARG A 126 15.25 -5.42 -8.26
CA ARG A 126 15.04 -5.92 -9.62
C ARG A 126 16.25 -6.67 -10.16
N ASP A 127 17.45 -6.17 -9.86
CA ASP A 127 18.69 -6.81 -10.31
C ASP A 127 18.93 -8.15 -9.55
N GLU A 128 18.34 -8.31 -8.36
CA GLU A 128 18.33 -9.55 -7.57
C GLU A 128 16.92 -9.86 -7.00
N PRO A 129 15.98 -10.34 -7.85
CA PRO A 129 14.53 -10.42 -7.58
C PRO A 129 14.13 -11.39 -6.47
N MET A 130 15.03 -12.30 -6.10
CA MET A 130 14.85 -13.26 -5.02
C MET A 130 15.77 -13.01 -3.81
N ASP A 131 16.50 -11.89 -3.77
CA ASP A 131 17.25 -11.51 -2.57
C ASP A 131 16.32 -10.91 -1.51
N VAL A 132 16.21 -11.60 -0.37
CA VAL A 132 15.32 -11.22 0.73
C VAL A 132 15.69 -9.86 1.32
N ALA A 133 16.98 -9.55 1.44
CA ALA A 133 17.44 -8.31 2.05
C ALA A 133 17.13 -7.11 1.15
N LEU A 134 17.38 -7.23 -0.15
CA LEU A 134 17.09 -6.20 -1.14
C LEU A 134 15.59 -5.99 -1.33
N ALA A 135 14.80 -7.05 -1.39
CA ALA A 135 13.35 -6.96 -1.46
C ALA A 135 12.76 -6.24 -0.22
N ASN A 136 13.26 -6.57 0.98
CA ASN A 136 12.87 -5.90 2.21
C ASN A 136 13.35 -4.45 2.30
N LYS A 137 14.53 -4.13 1.76
CA LYS A 137 15.03 -2.75 1.67
C LYS A 137 14.15 -1.91 0.73
N ALA A 138 13.75 -2.48 -0.41
CA ALA A 138 12.81 -1.84 -1.33
C ALA A 138 11.44 -1.58 -0.67
N ALA A 139 10.95 -2.54 0.12
CA ALA A 139 9.71 -2.37 0.88
C ALA A 139 9.81 -1.21 1.90
N GLU A 140 10.93 -1.08 2.61
CA GLU A 140 11.14 0.01 3.55
C GLU A 140 11.23 1.38 2.89
N ALA A 141 11.97 1.46 1.79
CA ALA A 141 12.14 2.70 1.05
C ALA A 141 10.79 3.19 0.51
N GLU A 142 9.95 2.27 0.00
CA GLU A 142 8.60 2.59 -0.44
C GLU A 142 7.70 3.08 0.71
N GLU A 143 7.73 2.42 1.88
CA GLU A 143 6.99 2.88 3.06
C GLU A 143 7.41 4.30 3.49
N LYS A 144 8.71 4.60 3.46
CA LYS A 144 9.24 5.95 3.74
C LYS A 144 8.78 6.97 2.70
N ALA A 145 8.80 6.60 1.42
CA ALA A 145 8.32 7.44 0.33
C ALA A 145 6.84 7.76 0.49
N VAL A 146 6.01 6.78 0.85
CA VAL A 146 4.58 7.00 1.11
C VAL A 146 4.36 7.88 2.33
N ALA A 147 5.14 7.68 3.40
CA ALA A 147 5.08 8.55 4.58
C ALA A 147 5.44 10.01 4.26
N ALA A 148 6.46 10.23 3.42
CA ALA A 148 6.82 11.56 2.93
C ALA A 148 5.71 12.18 2.07
N SER A 149 5.17 11.44 1.11
CA SER A 149 4.02 11.87 0.28
C SER A 149 2.80 12.23 1.12
N ARG A 150 2.47 11.41 2.12
CA ARG A 150 1.37 11.69 3.05
C ARG A 150 1.59 12.98 3.84
N LYS A 151 2.80 13.20 4.35
CA LYS A 151 3.14 14.42 5.09
C LYS A 151 3.02 15.67 4.20
N ALA A 152 3.35 15.55 2.91
CA ALA A 152 3.35 16.64 1.96
C ALA A 152 1.95 17.01 1.43
N PHE A 153 1.13 16.01 1.11
CA PHE A 153 -0.11 16.20 0.34
C PHE A 153 -1.37 15.70 1.04
N GLY A 154 -1.25 15.12 2.24
CA GLY A 154 -2.30 14.27 2.79
C GLY A 154 -2.38 12.94 2.05
N GLY A 155 -3.32 12.08 2.44
CA GLY A 155 -3.49 10.77 1.83
C GLY A 155 -3.79 9.67 2.85
N PRO A 156 -3.96 8.43 2.37
CA PRO A 156 -4.37 7.30 3.20
C PRO A 156 -3.36 6.97 4.31
N GLY A 157 -3.78 6.12 5.25
CA GLY A 157 -3.03 5.76 6.46
C GLY A 157 -1.66 5.13 6.19
N GLN A 158 -0.91 4.92 7.26
CA GLN A 158 0.45 4.35 7.20
C GLN A 158 0.46 3.02 6.44
N VAL A 159 1.47 2.84 5.59
CA VAL A 159 1.68 1.59 4.84
C VAL A 159 2.52 0.64 5.64
N LYS A 160 2.13 -0.63 5.58
CA LYS A 160 2.98 -1.74 5.97
C LYS A 160 3.00 -2.77 4.86
N ILE A 161 4.14 -2.88 4.19
CA ILE A 161 4.47 -3.93 3.23
C ILE A 161 5.12 -5.08 4.04
N PRO A 162 4.55 -6.31 4.02
CA PRO A 162 5.11 -7.44 4.75
C PRO A 162 6.56 -7.69 4.36
N ARG A 163 7.39 -7.97 5.36
CA ARG A 163 8.78 -8.34 5.14
C ARG A 163 8.88 -9.84 4.89
N LEU A 164 9.76 -10.20 3.95
CA LEU A 164 10.11 -11.56 3.65
C LEU A 164 11.02 -12.09 4.75
N THR A 165 10.74 -13.29 5.22
CA THR A 165 11.66 -14.06 6.06
C THR A 165 12.43 -15.01 5.16
N SER A 166 13.74 -15.16 5.38
CA SER A 166 14.49 -16.25 4.76
C SER A 166 13.75 -17.56 5.01
N ALA A 167 13.37 -18.28 3.96
CA ALA A 167 12.90 -19.64 4.12
C ALA A 167 14.08 -20.44 4.67
N GLY A 168 13.98 -20.87 5.93
CA GLY A 168 14.91 -21.82 6.53
C GLY A 168 14.89 -23.15 5.79
#